data_AF-A0A7S1ZL57-F1
#
_entry.id   AF-A0A7S1ZL57-F1
#
_cell.length_a   1.000
_cell.length_b   1.000
_cell.length_c   1.000
_cell.angle_alpha   90.00
_cell.angle_beta   90.00
_cell.angle_gamma   90.00
#
_symmetry.space_group_name_H-M   'P 1'
#
loop_
_entity.id
_entity.type
_entity.pdbx_description
1 polymer ?
#
loop_
_entity_poly.entity_id
_entity_poly.type
_entity_poly.pdbx_seq_one_letter_code
_entity_poly.pdbx_strand_id
1 'polypeptide(L)'
;DVDIIDQQEAIGNEMAVQSTYLTDIVGSIDDKTGLSKIHTRPIMCNTDYEDSVQGKHLRHLSQPERAPSIHGMPQLQPYWAAGFSFSRGHFVVNVPYDQYQPMIFQGEEMSIGLRGFTIGYDYYAT
;
A
#
# COMPACT_ATOMS: atom_id res chain seq x y z
N ASP A 1 11.37 -3.68 14.24
CA ASP A 1 10.03 -4.06 13.78
C ASP A 1 10.17 -5.37 13.02
N VAL A 2 9.90 -6.49 13.70
CA VAL A 2 10.13 -7.85 13.18
C VAL A 2 8.87 -8.36 12.49
N ASP A 3 7.70 -7.85 12.88
CA ASP A 3 6.40 -8.29 12.40
C ASP A 3 6.22 -8.04 10.88
N ILE A 4 6.58 -6.85 10.37
CA ILE A 4 6.48 -6.56 8.93
C ILE A 4 7.40 -7.42 8.07
N ILE A 5 8.57 -7.81 8.61
CA ILE A 5 9.52 -8.70 7.93
C ILE A 5 8.98 -10.12 7.93
N ASP A 6 8.50 -10.62 9.08
CA ASP A 6 7.88 -11.94 9.19
C ASP A 6 6.66 -12.06 8.27
N GLN A 7 5.84 -11.01 8.19
CA GLN A 7 4.72 -10.92 7.25
C GLN A 7 5.18 -10.97 5.79
N GLN A 8 6.24 -10.23 5.43
CA GLN A 8 6.80 -10.25 4.07
C GLN A 8 7.33 -11.64 3.71
N GLU A 9 8.01 -12.31 4.64
CA GLU A 9 8.55 -13.66 4.44
C GLU A 9 7.43 -14.69 4.33
N ALA A 10 6.35 -14.56 5.11
CA ALA A 10 5.18 -15.43 5.06
C ALA A 10 4.44 -15.40 3.72
N ILE A 11 4.57 -14.32 2.92
CA ILE A 11 3.98 -14.26 1.58
C ILE A 11 4.65 -15.28 0.65
N GLY A 12 5.96 -15.53 0.80
CA GLY A 12 6.70 -16.45 -0.08
C GLY A 12 6.82 -15.98 -1.54
N ASN A 13 6.68 -14.68 -1.80
CA ASN A 13 6.79 -14.08 -3.13
C ASN A 13 7.89 -13.01 -3.14
N GLU A 14 8.94 -13.20 -3.95
CA GLU A 14 10.05 -12.25 -4.10
C GLU A 14 9.56 -10.88 -4.60
N MET A 15 8.52 -10.88 -5.43
CA MET A 15 7.94 -9.70 -6.06
C MET A 15 6.74 -9.13 -5.27
N ALA A 16 6.61 -9.48 -3.98
CA ALA A 16 5.56 -8.94 -3.14
C ALA A 16 5.85 -7.52 -2.66
N VAL A 17 4.83 -6.67 -2.73
CA VAL A 17 4.83 -5.31 -2.20
C VAL A 17 3.68 -5.19 -1.20
N GLN A 18 4.02 -5.07 0.07
CA GLN A 18 3.08 -4.75 1.13
C GLN A 18 2.80 -3.25 1.13
N SER A 19 1.54 -2.85 0.99
CA SER A 19 1.21 -1.44 0.80
C SER A 19 -0.18 -1.10 1.33
N THR A 20 -0.35 0.08 1.90
CA THR A 20 -1.66 0.54 2.39
C THR A 20 -1.66 2.05 2.67
N TYR A 21 -2.83 2.61 3.00
CA TYR A 21 -2.92 3.93 3.64
C TYR A 21 -3.09 3.77 5.14
N LEU A 22 -2.23 4.42 5.92
CA LEU A 22 -2.36 4.44 7.37
C LEU A 22 -3.45 5.44 7.77
N THR A 23 -4.63 4.95 8.13
CA THR A 23 -5.79 5.83 8.41
C THR A 23 -6.08 6.05 9.89
N ASP A 24 -5.69 5.10 10.76
CA ASP A 24 -5.93 5.18 12.21
C ASP A 24 -4.62 5.32 13.01
N ILE A 25 -3.94 6.46 12.85
CA ILE A 25 -2.61 6.72 13.45
C ILE A 25 -2.65 7.54 14.74
N VAL A 26 -3.77 8.22 15.04
CA VAL A 26 -3.83 9.15 16.17
C VAL A 26 -4.09 8.38 17.46
N GLY A 27 -3.11 8.37 18.37
CA GLY A 27 -3.20 7.64 19.62
C GLY A 27 -3.08 6.12 19.48
N SER A 28 -2.67 5.64 18.29
CA SER A 28 -2.50 4.23 17.98
C SER A 28 -1.21 3.64 18.55
N ILE A 29 -0.31 4.45 19.11
CA ILE A 29 0.92 4.01 19.76
C ILE A 29 0.76 4.09 21.28
N ASP A 30 1.26 3.08 21.98
CA ASP A 30 1.39 3.10 23.43
C ASP A 30 2.62 3.90 23.88
N ASP A 31 2.38 4.98 24.62
CA ASP A 31 3.44 5.94 25.02
C ASP A 31 4.50 5.35 25.95
N LYS A 32 4.23 4.20 26.59
CA LYS A 32 5.15 3.55 27.53
C LYS A 32 6.01 2.49 26.87
N THR A 33 5.42 1.74 25.94
CA THR A 33 6.05 0.58 25.29
C THR A 33 6.50 0.86 23.86
N GLY A 34 5.96 1.89 23.22
CA GLY A 34 6.20 2.22 21.81
C GLY A 34 5.52 1.27 20.82
N LEU A 35 4.68 0.35 21.30
CA LEU A 35 3.99 -0.64 20.46
C LEU A 35 2.68 -0.10 19.91
N SER A 36 2.22 -0.65 18.79
CA SER A 36 0.88 -0.37 18.27
C SER A 36 -0.18 -0.94 19.22
N LYS A 37 -1.21 -0.12 19.50
CA LYS A 37 -2.45 -0.51 20.19
C LYS A 37 -3.48 -1.09 19.22
N ILE A 38 -3.28 -0.87 17.92
CA ILE A 38 -4.25 -1.14 16.86
C ILE A 38 -3.66 -2.19 15.93
N HIS A 39 -4.46 -3.21 15.66
CA HIS A 39 -4.13 -4.33 14.75
C HIS A 39 -5.16 -4.46 13.63
N THR A 40 -5.90 -3.39 13.36
CA THR A 40 -6.74 -3.30 12.18
C THR A 40 -5.90 -2.93 10.97
N ARG A 41 -6.39 -3.29 9.80
CA ARG A 41 -5.77 -2.92 8.54
C ARG A 41 -6.81 -2.51 7.51
N PRO A 42 -6.56 -1.48 6.70
CA PRO A 42 -7.37 -1.19 5.54
C PRO A 42 -6.86 -1.97 4.32
N ILE A 43 -7.78 -2.28 3.41
CA ILE A 43 -7.48 -2.87 2.10
C ILE A 43 -7.81 -1.85 1.02
N MET A 44 -6.91 -1.71 0.05
CA MET A 44 -7.09 -0.87 -1.13
C MET A 44 -7.99 -1.57 -2.13
N CYS A 45 -9.29 -1.31 -2.08
CA CYS A 45 -10.27 -1.95 -2.96
C CYS A 45 -11.37 -0.99 -3.46
N ASN A 46 -11.45 0.21 -2.90
CA ASN A 46 -12.37 1.23 -3.39
C ASN A 46 -11.68 2.07 -4.47
N THR A 47 -12.42 2.47 -5.49
CA THR A 47 -11.95 3.38 -6.53
C THR A 47 -13.05 4.39 -6.84
N ASP A 48 -12.67 5.64 -7.01
CA ASP A 48 -13.58 6.75 -7.28
C ASP A 48 -12.91 7.80 -8.17
N TYR A 49 -13.66 8.79 -8.63
CA TYR A 49 -13.12 9.97 -9.29
C TYR A 49 -13.04 11.13 -8.31
N GLU A 50 -11.83 11.65 -8.08
CA GLU A 50 -11.64 12.90 -7.35
C GLU A 50 -12.03 14.09 -8.23
N ASP A 51 -12.91 14.95 -7.71
CA ASP A 51 -13.27 16.20 -8.35
C ASP A 51 -12.21 17.27 -8.05
N SER A 52 -11.56 17.78 -9.09
CA SER A 52 -10.67 18.95 -9.00
C SER A 52 -11.09 20.04 -9.98
N VAL A 53 -10.61 21.26 -9.73
CA VAL A 53 -10.84 22.43 -10.61
C VAL A 53 -10.27 22.18 -12.02
N GLN A 54 -9.30 21.28 -12.15
CA GLN A 54 -8.65 20.91 -13.41
C GLN A 54 -9.27 19.68 -14.09
N GLY A 55 -10.19 18.96 -13.44
CA GLY A 55 -10.86 17.79 -13.99
C GLY A 55 -11.09 16.67 -12.97
N LYS A 56 -11.72 15.59 -13.44
CA LYS A 56 -11.93 14.36 -12.66
C LYS A 56 -10.75 13.40 -12.86
N HIS A 57 -10.10 13.01 -11.77
CA HIS A 57 -8.98 12.06 -11.79
C HIS A 57 -9.38 10.79 -11.07
N LEU A 58 -8.96 9.63 -11.58
CA LEU A 58 -9.18 8.37 -10.86
C LEU A 58 -8.34 8.38 -9.57
N ARG A 59 -8.90 7.88 -8.47
CA ARG A 59 -8.19 7.70 -7.20
C ARG A 59 -8.54 6.35 -6.58
N HIS A 60 -7.54 5.72 -5.96
CA HIS A 60 -7.76 4.53 -5.15
C HIS A 60 -7.99 4.93 -3.70
N LEU A 61 -8.84 4.18 -3.02
CA LEU A 61 -9.23 4.42 -1.64
C LEU A 61 -9.14 3.13 -0.83
N SER A 62 -8.89 3.32 0.46
CA SER A 62 -8.99 2.26 1.45
C SER A 62 -10.45 1.93 1.78
N GLN A 63 -10.69 0.67 2.10
CA GLN A 63 -11.85 0.27 2.88
C GLN A 63 -11.70 0.75 4.34
N PRO A 64 -12.79 0.83 5.11
CA PRO A 64 -12.70 1.11 6.54
C PRO A 64 -11.81 0.10 7.27
N GLU A 65 -11.04 0.59 8.24
CA GLU A 65 -10.21 -0.20 9.15
C GLU A 65 -11.02 -1.31 9.79
N ARG A 66 -10.53 -2.55 9.66
CA ARG A 66 -11.15 -3.72 10.29
C ARG A 66 -10.10 -4.72 10.75
N ALA A 67 -10.48 -5.54 11.73
CA ALA A 67 -9.70 -6.70 12.08
C ALA A 67 -9.64 -7.65 10.86
N PRO A 68 -8.47 -8.21 10.54
CA PRO A 68 -8.32 -9.07 9.39
C PRO A 68 -9.11 -10.37 9.56
N SER A 69 -9.76 -10.81 8.49
CA SER A 69 -10.40 -12.14 8.43
C SER A 69 -9.46 -13.25 7.98
N ILE A 70 -8.37 -12.89 7.28
CA ILE A 70 -7.32 -13.80 6.82
C ILE A 70 -6.12 -13.65 7.76
N HIS A 71 -5.65 -14.78 8.29
CA HIS A 71 -4.54 -14.84 9.24
C HIS A 71 -3.37 -15.66 8.68
N GLY A 72 -2.17 -15.42 9.20
CA GLY A 72 -0.96 -16.16 8.84
C GLY A 72 -0.26 -15.66 7.57
N MET A 73 -0.91 -14.82 6.77
CA MET A 73 -0.27 -14.14 5.65
C MET A 73 -0.97 -12.80 5.32
N PRO A 74 -0.24 -11.84 4.73
CA PRO A 74 -0.81 -10.64 4.12
C PRO A 74 -1.85 -10.95 3.04
N GLN A 75 -2.86 -10.11 2.92
CA GLN A 75 -3.97 -10.32 1.99
C GLN A 75 -3.70 -9.64 0.65
N LEU A 76 -3.79 -10.38 -0.46
CA LEU A 76 -3.65 -9.82 -1.80
C LEU A 76 -4.70 -8.73 -2.07
N GLN A 77 -4.27 -7.63 -2.68
CA GLN A 77 -5.12 -6.51 -3.06
C GLN A 77 -4.76 -6.00 -4.48
N PRO A 78 -5.71 -5.36 -5.18
CA PRO A 78 -5.51 -4.96 -6.57
C PRO A 78 -4.68 -3.69 -6.77
N TYR A 79 -4.50 -2.86 -5.73
CA TYR A 79 -3.91 -1.53 -5.87
C TYR A 79 -2.68 -1.33 -4.99
N TRP A 80 -1.78 -0.49 -5.47
CA TRP A 80 -0.65 0.03 -4.71
C TRP A 80 -1.01 1.40 -4.12
N ALA A 81 -0.61 1.65 -2.88
CA ALA A 81 -0.80 2.91 -2.17
C ALA A 81 0.56 3.54 -1.86
N ALA A 82 0.73 4.83 -2.15
CA ALA A 82 1.99 5.51 -1.88
C ALA A 82 2.21 5.81 -0.38
N GLY A 83 1.14 5.83 0.43
CA GLY A 83 1.22 6.23 1.85
C GLY A 83 2.08 5.31 2.71
N PHE A 84 2.03 4.00 2.46
CA PHE A 84 2.92 3.01 3.04
C PHE A 84 3.25 1.95 1.97
N SER A 85 4.53 1.64 1.82
CA SER A 85 5.00 0.64 0.85
C SER A 85 6.28 -0.04 1.37
N PHE A 86 6.19 -1.33 1.65
CA PHE A 86 7.28 -2.19 2.08
C PHE A 86 7.49 -3.32 1.06
N SER A 87 8.72 -3.48 0.60
CA SER A 87 9.09 -4.48 -0.41
C SER A 87 10.59 -4.68 -0.42
N ARG A 88 11.05 -5.66 -1.19
CA ARG A 88 12.47 -5.81 -1.50
C ARG A 88 12.96 -4.64 -2.35
N GLY A 89 14.23 -4.27 -2.16
CA GLY A 89 14.81 -3.07 -2.77
C GLY A 89 14.77 -3.04 -4.31
N HIS A 90 14.63 -4.19 -4.98
CA HIS A 90 14.50 -4.22 -6.44
C HIS A 90 13.18 -3.61 -6.95
N PHE A 91 12.14 -3.45 -6.11
CA PHE A 91 10.88 -2.82 -6.53
C PHE A 91 11.09 -1.39 -7.04
N VAL A 92 11.70 -0.53 -6.21
CA VAL A 92 11.91 0.88 -6.57
C VAL A 92 12.89 1.06 -7.74
N VAL A 93 13.80 0.10 -7.94
CA VAL A 93 14.75 0.12 -9.07
C VAL A 93 14.05 -0.30 -10.37
N ASN A 94 13.19 -1.31 -10.32
CA ASN A 94 12.51 -1.85 -11.50
C ASN A 94 11.28 -1.02 -11.89
N VAL A 95 10.62 -0.37 -10.93
CA VAL A 95 9.42 0.45 -11.12
C VAL A 95 9.65 1.85 -10.53
N PRO A 96 10.59 2.63 -11.08
CA PRO A 96 10.80 3.98 -10.60
C PRO A 96 9.63 4.88 -11.00
N TYR A 97 9.47 6.00 -10.29
CA TYR A 97 8.63 7.10 -10.74
C TYR A 97 9.00 7.52 -12.18
N ASP A 98 7.99 7.94 -12.95
CA ASP A 98 8.20 8.34 -14.34
C ASP A 98 8.91 9.70 -14.40
N GLN A 99 10.16 9.70 -14.87
CA GLN A 99 11.00 10.89 -15.01
C GLN A 99 10.42 11.97 -15.95
N TYR A 100 9.49 11.59 -16.84
CA TYR A 100 8.84 12.50 -17.78
C TYR A 100 7.52 13.07 -17.22
N GLN A 101 7.10 12.66 -16.03
CA GLN A 101 5.89 13.12 -15.35
C GLN A 101 6.16 13.78 -13.97
N PRO A 102 7.18 14.65 -13.82
CA PRO A 102 7.60 15.16 -12.51
C PRO A 102 6.57 16.06 -11.81
N MET A 103 5.56 16.53 -12.55
CA MET A 103 4.49 17.41 -12.04
C MET A 103 3.16 16.68 -11.86
N ILE A 104 3.12 15.36 -12.09
CA ILE A 104 1.91 14.55 -11.89
C ILE A 104 1.95 13.99 -10.48
N PHE A 105 1.09 14.51 -9.62
CA PHE A 105 0.85 13.95 -8.29
C PHE A 105 -0.35 12.99 -8.34
N GLN A 106 -1.52 13.48 -8.78
CA GLN A 106 -2.68 12.64 -9.02
C GLN A 106 -2.45 11.75 -10.25
N GLY A 107 -2.19 10.47 -10.05
CA GLY A 107 -1.88 9.54 -11.14
C GLY A 107 -0.63 8.69 -10.93
N GLU A 108 0.29 9.15 -10.09
CA GLU A 108 1.57 8.46 -9.90
C GLU A 108 1.37 7.04 -9.35
N GLU A 109 0.40 6.88 -8.44
CA GLU A 109 0.07 5.59 -7.82
C GLU A 109 -0.43 4.57 -8.83
N MET A 110 -1.27 5.01 -9.78
CA MET A 110 -1.77 4.15 -10.86
C MET A 110 -0.64 3.77 -11.82
N SER A 111 0.25 4.72 -12.12
CA SER A 111 1.41 4.46 -12.98
C SER A 111 2.36 3.42 -12.37
N ILE A 112 2.68 3.54 -11.08
CA ILE A 112 3.51 2.57 -10.36
C ILE A 112 2.79 1.22 -10.25
N GLY A 113 1.53 1.22 -9.80
CA GLY A 113 0.73 0.02 -9.61
C GLY A 113 0.59 -0.81 -10.89
N LEU A 114 0.23 -0.18 -12.00
CA LEU A 114 0.05 -0.87 -13.27
C LEU A 114 1.37 -1.37 -13.85
N ARG A 115 2.45 -0.56 -13.81
CA ARG A 115 3.75 -0.97 -14.33
C ARG A 115 4.34 -2.11 -13.51
N GLY A 116 4.24 -2.05 -12.18
CA GLY A 116 4.69 -3.11 -11.29
C GLY A 116 3.93 -4.42 -11.54
N PHE A 117 2.59 -4.38 -11.55
CA PHE A 117 1.79 -5.55 -11.85
C PHE A 117 2.13 -6.17 -13.21
N THR A 118 2.32 -5.35 -14.23
CA THR A 118 2.64 -5.82 -15.60
C THR A 118 3.96 -6.59 -15.67
N ILE A 119 4.90 -6.32 -14.77
CA ILE A 119 6.20 -7.02 -14.72
C ILE A 119 6.28 -8.04 -13.56
N GLY A 120 5.14 -8.40 -12.96
CA GLY A 120 5.01 -9.51 -12.03
C GLY A 120 5.04 -9.15 -10.54
N TYR A 121 4.91 -7.88 -10.16
CA TYR A 121 4.72 -7.52 -8.76
C TYR A 121 3.27 -7.71 -8.32
N ASP A 122 3.10 -8.23 -7.11
CA ASP A 122 1.80 -8.41 -6.46
C ASP A 122 1.71 -7.52 -5.22
N TYR A 123 0.53 -6.94 -4.99
CA TYR A 123 0.29 -6.02 -3.89
C TYR A 123 -0.49 -6.68 -2.76
N TYR A 124 -0.07 -6.43 -1.52
CA TYR A 124 -0.66 -7.04 -0.33
C TYR A 124 -0.97 -6.00 0.74
N ALA A 125 -2.06 -6.20 1.47
CA ALA A 125 -2.37 -5.45 2.69
C ALA A 125 -1.71 -6.13 3.90
N THR A 126 -0.97 -5.33 4.67
CA THR A 126 -0.28 -5.67 5.93
C THR A 126 -1.27 -5.87 7.06
#